data_AF-A0A2A3ED86-F1
#
_entry.id   AF-A0A2A3ED86-F1
#
_cell.length_a   1.000
_cell.length_b   1.000
_cell.length_c   1.000
_cell.angle_alpha   90.00
_cell.angle_beta   90.00
_cell.angle_gamma   90.00
#
_symmetry.space_group_name_H-M   'P 1'
#
loop_
_entity.id
_entity.type
_entity.pdbx_description
1 polymer ?
#
loop_
_entity_poly.entity_id
_entity_poly.type
_entity_poly.pdbx_seq_one_letter_code
_entity_poly.pdbx_strand_id
1 'polypeptide(L)'
;MHHEETTMLTATLTILTFVPASLHLGVDGALEILTGAQSQKGNILVDAIKINIQGTLLGTWLGAIVIPLDWDRPWQVWPIPCVLGALFGYTIAHFITLVKILFILRLGKKVHR
;
A
#
# COMPACT_ATOMS: atom_id res chain seq x y z
N MET A 1 16.29 8.33 -21.43
CA MET A 1 15.54 7.10 -21.78
C MET A 1 14.88 6.62 -20.49
N HIS A 2 13.75 7.22 -20.11
CA HIS A 2 13.11 7.07 -18.77
C HIS A 2 12.04 5.97 -18.71
N HIS A 3 11.93 5.17 -19.78
CA HIS A 3 10.90 4.14 -19.89
C HIS A 3 11.15 2.99 -18.92
N GLU A 4 12.41 2.61 -18.70
CA GLU A 4 12.79 1.53 -17.77
C GLU A 4 12.45 1.91 -16.33
N GLU A 5 12.86 3.10 -15.90
CA GLU A 5 12.60 3.67 -14.57
C GLU A 5 11.09 3.72 -14.27
N THR A 6 10.31 4.25 -15.22
CA THR A 6 8.87 4.37 -15.04
C THR A 6 8.21 2.98 -15.02
N THR A 7 8.69 2.04 -15.84
CA THR A 7 8.21 0.64 -15.84
C THR A 7 8.51 -0.06 -14.51
N MET A 8 9.67 0.18 -13.91
CA MET A 8 10.00 -0.36 -12.59
C MET A 8 9.06 0.15 -11.50
N LEU A 9 8.75 1.45 -11.52
CA LEU A 9 7.82 2.02 -10.55
C LEU A 9 6.40 1.46 -10.72
N THR A 10 5.88 1.43 -11.95
CA THR A 10 4.53 0.91 -12.22
C THR A 10 4.43 -0.57 -11.92
N ALA A 11 5.45 -1.38 -12.25
CA ALA A 11 5.51 -2.79 -11.87
C ALA A 11 5.49 -2.96 -10.35
N THR A 12 6.29 -2.17 -9.61
CA THR A 12 6.31 -2.20 -8.14
C THR A 12 4.94 -1.88 -7.55
N LEU A 13 4.31 -0.78 -7.99
CA LEU A 13 2.98 -0.40 -7.53
C LEU A 13 1.94 -1.47 -7.84
N THR A 14 1.98 -2.06 -9.03
CA THR A 14 1.04 -3.12 -9.45
C THR A 14 1.20 -4.38 -8.57
N ILE A 15 2.44 -4.78 -8.30
CA ILE A 15 2.75 -5.94 -7.45
C ILE A 15 2.30 -5.71 -6.00
N LEU A 16 2.49 -4.50 -5.46
CA LEU A 16 2.13 -4.20 -4.07
C LEU A 16 0.64 -3.92 -3.86
N THR A 17 -0.11 -3.55 -4.90
CA THR A 17 -1.52 -3.14 -4.78
C THR A 17 -2.48 -4.09 -5.50
N PHE A 18 -2.36 -4.20 -6.82
CA PHE A 18 -3.31 -4.93 -7.68
C PHE A 18 -3.22 -6.45 -7.50
N VAL A 19 -2.00 -7.00 -7.44
CA VAL A 19 -1.79 -8.45 -7.29
C VAL A 19 -2.40 -8.98 -5.99
N PRO A 20 -2.09 -8.46 -4.79
CA PRO A 20 -2.69 -8.97 -3.56
C PRO A 20 -4.19 -8.74 -3.50
N ALA A 21 -4.70 -7.61 -4.02
CA ALA A 21 -6.15 -7.38 -4.09
C ALA A 21 -6.85 -8.41 -4.98
N SER A 22 -6.29 -8.70 -6.16
CA SER A 22 -6.85 -9.66 -7.11
C SER A 22 -6.83 -11.09 -6.57
N LEU A 23 -5.77 -11.48 -5.85
CA LEU A 23 -5.67 -12.81 -5.26
C LEU A 23 -6.68 -13.04 -4.12
N HIS A 24 -7.03 -12.01 -3.36
CA HIS A 24 -7.91 -12.14 -2.20
C HIS A 24 -9.39 -11.89 -2.51
N LEU A 25 -9.70 -11.00 -3.47
CA LEU A 25 -11.06 -10.55 -3.76
C LEU A 25 -11.53 -10.85 -5.19
N GLY A 26 -10.65 -11.40 -6.03
CA GLY A 26 -10.86 -11.50 -7.46
C GLY A 26 -10.58 -10.18 -8.18
N VAL A 27 -10.56 -10.25 -9.52
CA VAL A 27 -10.24 -9.09 -10.38
C VAL A 27 -11.30 -7.98 -10.24
N ASP A 28 -12.57 -8.34 -10.20
CA ASP A 28 -13.67 -7.38 -10.08
C ASP A 28 -13.62 -6.62 -8.75
N GLY A 29 -13.40 -7.33 -7.64
CA GLY A 29 -13.24 -6.71 -6.32
C GLY A 29 -11.96 -5.86 -6.20
N ALA A 30 -10.87 -6.27 -6.86
CA ALA A 30 -9.66 -5.46 -6.93
C ALA A 30 -9.91 -4.14 -7.67
N LEU A 31 -10.63 -4.19 -8.80
CA LEU A 31 -10.98 -3.01 -9.57
C LEU A 31 -11.92 -2.09 -8.80
N GLU A 32 -12.95 -2.63 -8.15
CA GLU A 32 -13.89 -1.83 -7.35
C GLU A 32 -13.20 -1.11 -6.17
N ILE A 33 -12.23 -1.74 -5.50
CA ILE A 33 -11.44 -1.09 -4.44
C ILE A 33 -10.53 -0.01 -5.00
N LEU A 34 -9.82 -0.28 -6.10
CA LEU A 34 -8.87 0.66 -6.70
C LEU A 34 -9.57 1.88 -7.30
N THR A 35 -10.75 1.68 -7.91
CA THR A 35 -11.59 2.76 -8.45
C THR A 35 -12.34 3.53 -7.37
N GLY A 36 -12.33 3.05 -6.12
CA GLY A 36 -13.08 3.63 -5.01
C GLY A 36 -14.59 3.38 -5.08
N ALA A 37 -15.07 2.57 -6.02
CA ALA A 37 -16.47 2.20 -6.16
C ALA A 37 -16.96 1.30 -5.01
N GLN A 38 -16.05 0.59 -4.33
CA GLN A 38 -16.45 -0.37 -3.29
C GLN A 38 -16.70 0.26 -1.92
N SER A 39 -17.99 0.42 -1.60
CA SER A 39 -18.50 0.84 -0.28
C SER A 39 -18.84 -0.35 0.65
N GLN A 40 -18.01 -1.40 0.65
CA GLN A 40 -18.19 -2.51 1.60
C GLN A 40 -17.58 -2.13 2.96
N LYS A 41 -18.43 -1.79 3.92
CA LYS A 41 -18.08 -1.58 5.34
C LYS A 41 -18.24 -2.91 6.08
N GLY A 42 -17.18 -3.42 6.71
CA GLY A 42 -17.28 -4.49 7.71
C GLY A 42 -16.45 -5.76 7.45
N ASN A 43 -15.81 -5.91 6.30
CA ASN A 43 -14.89 -7.02 6.06
C ASN A 43 -13.45 -6.61 6.44
N ILE A 44 -12.90 -7.24 7.48
CA ILE A 44 -11.54 -6.97 8.00
C ILE A 44 -10.49 -7.12 6.89
N LEU A 45 -10.67 -8.07 5.97
CA LEU A 45 -9.75 -8.31 4.85
C LEU A 45 -9.79 -7.15 3.84
N VAL A 46 -10.98 -6.67 3.49
CA VAL A 46 -11.16 -5.53 2.58
C VAL A 46 -10.56 -4.26 3.20
N ASP A 47 -10.78 -4.04 4.49
CA ASP A 47 -10.16 -2.94 5.23
C ASP A 47 -8.63 -3.00 5.18
N ALA A 48 -8.05 -4.20 5.40
CA ALA A 48 -6.61 -4.41 5.34
C ALA A 48 -6.03 -4.10 3.96
N ILE A 49 -6.69 -4.57 2.89
CA ILE A 49 -6.28 -4.31 1.50
C ILE A 49 -6.37 -2.81 1.19
N LYS A 50 -7.42 -2.12 1.62
CA LYS A 50 -7.56 -0.67 1.47
C LYS A 50 -6.42 0.09 2.16
N ILE A 51 -6.11 -0.27 3.41
CA ILE A 51 -5.01 0.33 4.17
C ILE A 51 -3.67 0.08 3.45
N ASN A 52 -3.45 -1.11 2.89
CA ASN A 52 -2.25 -1.43 2.11
C ASN A 52 -2.12 -0.57 0.85
N ILE A 53 -3.19 -0.44 0.06
CA ILE A 53 -3.18 0.38 -1.17
C ILE A 53 -2.91 1.84 -0.81
N GLN A 54 -3.63 2.39 0.16
CA GLN A 54 -3.47 3.77 0.60
C GLN A 54 -2.06 4.02 1.16
N GLY A 55 -1.55 3.13 2.01
CA GLY A 55 -0.21 3.24 2.58
C GLY A 55 0.88 3.21 1.51
N THR A 56 0.77 2.31 0.53
CA THR A 56 1.70 2.20 -0.59
C THR A 56 1.71 3.48 -1.43
N LEU A 57 0.53 3.95 -1.86
CA LEU A 57 0.41 5.15 -2.70
C LEU A 57 0.87 6.43 -1.98
N LEU A 58 0.48 6.59 -0.72
CA LEU A 58 0.94 7.72 0.11
C LEU A 58 2.46 7.66 0.31
N GLY A 59 3.01 6.48 0.60
CA GLY A 59 4.45 6.29 0.73
C GLY A 59 5.21 6.64 -0.56
N THR A 60 4.73 6.18 -1.72
CA THR A 60 5.29 6.55 -3.02
C THR A 60 5.25 8.05 -3.27
N TRP A 61 4.10 8.68 -3.00
CA TRP A 61 3.92 10.12 -3.16
C TRP A 61 4.86 10.91 -2.26
N LEU A 62 5.01 10.52 -0.98
CA LEU A 62 5.98 11.11 -0.06
C LEU A 62 7.42 10.91 -0.51
N GLY A 63 7.75 9.75 -1.08
CA GLY A 63 9.07 9.49 -1.69
C GLY A 63 9.38 10.47 -2.83
N ALA A 64 8.38 10.80 -3.65
CA ALA A 64 8.55 11.76 -4.75
C ALA A 64 8.86 13.19 -4.27
N ILE A 65 8.41 13.59 -3.07
CA ILE A 65 8.71 14.91 -2.46
C ILE A 65 10.21 15.09 -2.25
N VAL A 66 10.95 14.00 -2.07
CA VAL A 66 12.39 14.07 -1.83
C VAL A 66 13.13 14.45 -3.11
N ILE A 67 12.59 14.19 -4.30
CA ILE A 67 13.31 14.42 -5.57
C ILE A 67 13.64 15.92 -5.78
N PRO A 68 12.69 16.88 -5.65
CA PRO A 68 12.98 18.31 -5.84
C PRO A 68 13.92 18.92 -4.79
N LEU A 69 14.14 18.25 -3.66
CA LEU A 69 15.03 18.74 -2.61
C LEU A 69 16.52 18.63 -2.99
N ASP A 70 16.81 17.89 -4.06
CA ASP A 70 18.11 17.57 -4.68
C ASP A 70 19.33 17.73 -3.75
N TRP A 71 19.59 16.71 -2.92
CA TRP A 71 20.76 16.63 -2.04
C TRP A 71 21.96 16.01 -2.76
N ASP A 72 21.94 15.92 -4.10
CA ASP A 72 22.96 15.28 -4.93
C ASP A 72 23.29 13.84 -4.48
N ARG A 73 22.29 13.08 -4.02
CA ARG A 73 22.48 11.70 -3.56
C ARG A 73 22.00 10.70 -4.60
N PRO A 74 22.74 9.60 -4.83
CA PRO A 74 22.35 8.60 -5.84
C PRO A 74 21.01 7.92 -5.54
N TRP A 75 20.60 7.86 -4.26
CA TRP A 75 19.30 7.30 -3.87
C TRP A 75 18.11 8.21 -4.20
N GLN A 76 18.35 9.48 -4.52
CA GLN A 76 17.34 10.50 -4.78
C GLN A 76 16.88 10.53 -6.24
N VAL A 77 17.60 9.82 -7.11
CA VAL A 77 17.30 9.73 -8.54
C VAL A 77 15.99 8.96 -8.78
N TRP A 78 15.15 9.46 -9.68
CA TRP A 78 13.93 8.77 -10.09
C TRP A 78 14.24 7.36 -10.62
N PRO A 79 13.51 6.30 -10.21
CA PRO A 79 12.33 6.25 -9.35
C PRO A 79 12.65 5.77 -7.92
N ILE A 80 13.93 5.79 -7.50
CA ILE A 80 14.41 5.11 -6.30
C ILE A 80 13.68 5.60 -5.03
N PRO A 81 13.51 6.91 -4.77
CA PRO A 81 12.76 7.38 -3.60
C PRO A 81 11.29 6.92 -3.60
N CYS A 82 10.67 6.88 -4.77
CA CYS A 82 9.28 6.47 -4.95
C CYS A 82 9.10 4.98 -4.65
N VAL A 83 10.02 4.13 -5.10
CA VAL A 83 10.04 2.69 -4.82
C VAL A 83 10.28 2.42 -3.33
N LEU A 84 11.26 3.10 -2.72
CA LEU A 84 11.50 2.99 -1.28
C LEU A 84 10.26 3.44 -0.49
N GLY A 85 9.67 4.57 -0.87
CA GLY A 85 8.42 5.06 -0.30
C GLY A 85 7.28 4.07 -0.41
N ALA A 86 7.11 3.42 -1.57
CA ALA A 86 6.11 2.38 -1.79
C ALA A 86 6.28 1.21 -0.81
N LEU A 87 7.51 0.69 -0.69
CA LEU A 87 7.85 -0.43 0.18
C LEU A 87 7.64 -0.08 1.65
N PHE A 88 8.11 1.08 2.10
CA PHE A 88 7.89 1.55 3.47
C PHE A 88 6.41 1.75 3.78
N GLY A 89 5.67 2.39 2.88
CA GLY A 89 4.23 2.58 3.01
C GLY A 89 3.47 1.27 3.12
N TYR A 90 3.82 0.29 2.28
CA TYR A 90 3.29 -1.06 2.32
C TYR A 90 3.59 -1.78 3.65
N THR A 91 4.84 -1.71 4.14
CA THR A 91 5.23 -2.32 5.42
C THR A 91 4.51 -1.69 6.61
N ILE A 92 4.39 -0.36 6.64
CA ILE A 92 3.66 0.35 7.69
C ILE A 92 2.18 -0.03 7.67
N ALA A 93 1.56 -0.14 6.49
CA ALA A 93 0.17 -0.57 6.35
C ALA A 93 -0.09 -1.99 6.89
N HIS A 94 0.85 -2.93 6.66
CA HIS A 94 0.80 -4.26 7.25
C HIS A 94 0.91 -4.21 8.78
N PHE A 95 1.80 -3.38 9.30
CA PHE A 95 1.95 -3.20 10.74
C PHE A 95 0.68 -2.63 11.38
N ILE A 96 0.05 -1.63 10.75
CA ILE A 96 -1.23 -1.06 11.21
C ILE A 96 -2.32 -2.13 11.23
N THR A 97 -2.44 -2.91 10.14
CA THR A 97 -3.39 -4.02 10.05
C THR A 97 -3.16 -5.05 11.15
N LEU A 98 -1.91 -5.43 11.40
CA LEU A 98 -1.54 -6.37 12.46
C LEU A 98 -1.96 -5.85 13.83
N VAL A 99 -1.64 -4.59 14.15
CA VAL A 99 -2.04 -3.96 15.42
C VAL A 99 -3.56 -3.94 15.58
N LYS A 100 -4.30 -3.58 14.51
CA LYS A 100 -5.77 -3.56 14.49
C LYS A 100 -6.34 -4.95 14.78
N ILE A 101 -5.83 -6.00 14.12
CA ILE A 101 -6.26 -7.39 14.34
C ILE A 101 -5.95 -7.85 15.77
N LEU A 102 -4.73 -7.59 16.26
CA LEU A 102 -4.35 -7.95 17.63
C LEU A 102 -5.24 -7.27 18.67
N PHE A 103 -5.61 -6.02 18.44
CA PHE A 103 -6.54 -5.29 19.31
C PHE A 103 -7.95 -5.91 19.30
N ILE A 104 -8.49 -6.24 18.11
CA ILE A 104 -9.78 -6.92 17.97
C ILE A 104 -9.78 -8.26 18.71
N LEU A 105 -8.72 -9.07 18.54
CA LEU A 105 -8.57 -10.36 19.23
C LEU A 105 -8.49 -10.20 20.75
N ARG A 106 -7.79 -9.16 21.25
CA ARG A 106 -7.74 -8.85 22.68
C ARG A 106 -9.11 -8.44 23.23
N LEU A 107 -9.88 -7.65 22.49
CA LEU A 107 -11.24 -7.28 22.88
C LEU A 107 -12.18 -8.48 22.92
N GLY A 108 -12.10 -9.37 21.92
CA GLY A 108 -12.90 -10.61 21.89
C GLY A 108 -12.64 -11.51 23.11
N LYS A 109 -11.36 -11.66 23.50
CA LYS A 109 -10.98 -12.38 24.73
C LYS A 109 -11.53 -11.76 26.00
N LYS A 110 -11.65 -10.42 26.07
CA LYS A 110 -12.17 -9.71 27.25
C LYS A 110 -13.69 -9.85 27.41
N VAL A 111 -14.43 -10.03 26.32
CA VAL A 111 -15.90 -10.20 26.33
C VAL A 111 -16.34 -11.60 26.80
N HIS A 112 -15.52 -12.62 26.59
CA HIS A 112 -15.82 -14.01 26.97
C HIS A 112 -15.37 -14.38 28.39
N ARG A 113 -14.91 -13.41 29.19
CA ARG A 113 -14.53 -13.58 30.59
C ARG A 113 -15.45 -12.74 31.46
#